data_AF-A0A4R4FF28-F1
#
_entry.id   AF-A0A4R4FF28-F1
#
_cell.length_a   1.000
_cell.length_b   1.000
_cell.length_c   1.000
_cell.angle_alpha   90.00
_cell.angle_beta   90.00
_cell.angle_gamma   90.00
#
_symmetry.space_group_name_H-M   'P 1'
#
loop_
_entity.id
_entity.type
_entity.pdbx_description
1 polymer ?
#
loop_
_entity_poly.entity_id
_entity_poly.type
_entity_poly.pdbx_seq_one_letter_code
_entity_poly.pdbx_strand_id
1 'polypeptide(L)'
;MFRRLFRGNQFLKKMNTLMELYSRSHNAAATYKQLLELAPLIRTKGEEALYDLNRAALLYDMKHYRESADIVLEIKPLNPEFDARCASLKTKIMNAWQGGDDY
;
A
#
# COMPACT_ATOMS: atom_id res chain seq x y z
N MET A 1 -13.16 -27.39 -15.36
CA MET A 1 -11.87 -27.15 -14.69
C MET A 1 -11.07 -25.94 -15.22
N PHE A 2 -11.53 -25.23 -16.27
CA PHE A 2 -10.79 -24.10 -16.90
C PHE A 2 -11.17 -22.69 -16.43
N ARG A 3 -12.18 -22.51 -15.58
CA ARG A 3 -12.57 -21.18 -15.04
C ARG A 3 -11.56 -20.60 -14.03
N ARG A 4 -10.61 -21.40 -13.53
CA ARG A 4 -9.58 -20.97 -12.57
C ARG A 4 -8.36 -20.32 -13.23
N LEU A 5 -8.06 -20.61 -14.50
CA LEU A 5 -6.88 -20.06 -15.19
C LEU A 5 -7.11 -18.68 -15.81
N PHE A 6 -8.36 -18.29 -16.10
CA PHE A 6 -8.70 -16.99 -16.68
C PHE A 6 -9.14 -15.92 -15.65
N ARG A 7 -8.92 -16.17 -14.36
CA ARG A 7 -9.11 -15.16 -13.29
C ARG A 7 -7.90 -14.23 -13.24
N GLY A 8 -7.53 -13.68 -14.40
CA GLY A 8 -6.37 -12.81 -14.57
C GLY A 8 -6.39 -11.70 -13.53
N ASN A 9 -5.26 -11.55 -12.84
CA ASN A 9 -5.02 -10.80 -11.61
C ASN A 9 -6.06 -9.71 -11.28
N GLN A 10 -7.21 -10.12 -10.72
CA GLN A 10 -8.33 -9.23 -10.44
C GLN A 10 -7.96 -8.17 -9.39
N PHE A 11 -7.10 -8.56 -8.45
CA PHE A 11 -6.55 -7.67 -7.44
C PHE A 11 -5.70 -6.57 -8.10
N LEU A 12 -4.68 -6.92 -8.88
CA LEU A 12 -3.80 -5.93 -9.52
C LEU A 12 -4.56 -4.99 -10.45
N LYS A 13 -5.53 -5.51 -11.21
CA LYS A 13 -6.38 -4.66 -12.07
C LYS A 13 -7.11 -3.60 -11.24
N LYS A 14 -7.79 -4.01 -10.16
CA LYS A 14 -8.53 -3.10 -9.29
C LYS A 14 -7.60 -2.15 -8.52
N MET A 15 -6.46 -2.66 -8.05
CA MET A 15 -5.43 -1.86 -7.38
C MET A 15 -4.90 -0.76 -8.30
N ASN A 16 -4.51 -1.11 -9.53
CA ASN A 16 -3.96 -0.15 -10.49
C ASN A 16 -4.98 0.95 -10.81
N THR A 17 -6.24 0.58 -11.06
CA THR A 17 -7.32 1.56 -11.26
C THR A 17 -7.51 2.45 -10.04
N LEU A 18 -7.49 1.87 -8.83
CA LEU A 18 -7.65 2.64 -7.61
C LEU A 18 -6.49 3.63 -7.39
N MET A 19 -5.24 3.22 -7.65
CA MET A 19 -4.07 4.08 -7.53
C MET A 19 -4.01 5.16 -8.62
N GLU A 20 -4.51 4.88 -9.84
CA GLU A 20 -4.67 5.89 -10.89
C GLU A 20 -5.74 6.93 -10.52
N LEU A 21 -6.85 6.52 -9.90
CA LEU A 21 -7.83 7.46 -9.37
C LEU A 21 -7.27 8.28 -8.21
N TYR A 22 -6.48 7.65 -7.34
CA TYR A 22 -5.81 8.34 -6.26
C TYR A 22 -4.83 9.40 -6.77
N SER A 23 -4.02 9.10 -7.79
CA SER A 23 -3.04 10.05 -8.34
C SER A 23 -3.67 11.31 -8.95
N ARG A 24 -4.95 11.24 -9.35
CA ARG A 24 -5.72 12.39 -9.85
C ARG A 24 -6.48 13.13 -8.76
N SER A 25 -7.06 12.39 -7.81
CA SER A 25 -7.96 12.96 -6.80
C SER A 25 -7.25 13.41 -5.52
N HIS A 26 -6.09 12.82 -5.21
CA HIS A 26 -5.37 12.97 -3.95
C HIS A 26 -6.21 12.71 -2.69
N ASN A 27 -7.33 11.99 -2.80
CA ASN A 27 -8.21 11.69 -1.68
C ASN A 27 -7.79 10.39 -0.98
N ALA A 28 -6.81 10.49 -0.08
CA ALA A 28 -6.23 9.33 0.60
C ALA A 28 -7.28 8.56 1.43
N ALA A 29 -8.19 9.26 2.12
CA ALA A 29 -9.21 8.64 2.96
C ALA A 29 -10.23 7.81 2.18
N ALA A 30 -10.73 8.33 1.05
CA ALA A 30 -11.63 7.58 0.18
C ALA A 30 -10.93 6.38 -0.48
N THR A 31 -9.70 6.59 -0.95
CA THR A 31 -8.88 5.52 -1.55
C THR A 31 -8.59 4.43 -0.53
N TYR A 32 -8.26 4.77 0.71
CA TYR A 32 -7.98 3.80 1.77
C TYR A 32 -9.19 2.89 2.03
N LYS A 33 -10.39 3.45 2.11
CA LYS A 33 -11.62 2.64 2.28
C LYS A 33 -11.82 1.65 1.13
N GLN A 34 -11.68 2.09 -0.11
CA GLN A 34 -11.80 1.22 -1.27
C GLN A 34 -10.67 0.18 -1.35
N LEU A 35 -9.46 0.54 -0.89
CA LEU A 35 -8.35 -0.38 -0.81
C LEU A 35 -8.68 -1.55 0.11
N LEU A 36 -9.27 -1.30 1.30
CA LEU A 36 -9.65 -2.37 2.24
C LEU A 36 -10.58 -3.42 1.61
N GLU A 37 -11.47 -3.00 0.71
CA GLU A 37 -12.37 -3.91 -0.02
C GLU A 37 -11.64 -4.87 -0.98
N LEU A 38 -10.39 -4.58 -1.34
CA LEU A 38 -9.58 -5.43 -2.21
C LEU A 38 -8.90 -6.58 -1.47
N ALA A 39 -8.82 -6.55 -0.13
CA ALA A 39 -8.11 -7.57 0.65
C ALA A 39 -8.57 -9.01 0.37
N PRO A 40 -9.88 -9.33 0.21
CA PRO A 40 -10.34 -10.69 -0.12
C PRO A 40 -9.91 -11.20 -1.51
N LEU A 41 -9.40 -10.31 -2.36
CA LEU A 41 -8.96 -10.64 -3.71
C LEU A 41 -7.49 -11.07 -3.77
N ILE A 42 -6.71 -10.83 -2.71
CA ILE A 42 -5.29 -11.20 -2.60
C ILE A 42 -5.14 -12.72 -2.66
N ARG A 43 -4.16 -13.20 -3.44
CA ARG A 43 -3.88 -14.63 -3.66
C ARG A 43 -2.41 -15.00 -3.50
N THR A 44 -1.50 -14.02 -3.61
CA THR A 44 -0.06 -14.26 -3.58
C THR A 44 0.64 -13.34 -2.60
N LYS A 45 1.83 -13.75 -2.14
CA LYS A 45 2.69 -12.91 -1.28
C LYS A 45 3.08 -11.59 -1.92
N GLY A 46 3.23 -11.56 -3.26
CA GLY A 46 3.54 -10.33 -3.99
C GLY A 46 2.36 -9.35 -4.00
N GLU A 47 1.14 -9.86 -4.11
CA GLU A 47 -0.08 -9.05 -4.01
C GLU A 47 -0.30 -8.53 -2.59
N GLU A 48 -0.03 -9.36 -1.58
CA GLU A 48 -0.06 -8.98 -0.16
C GLU A 48 0.95 -7.86 0.12
N ALA A 49 2.20 -8.02 -0.30
CA ALA A 49 3.22 -6.99 -0.13
C ALA A 49 2.85 -5.67 -0.83
N LEU A 50 2.32 -5.74 -2.06
CA LEU A 50 1.81 -4.55 -2.76
C LEU A 50 0.62 -3.92 -2.05
N TYR A 51 -0.31 -4.72 -1.53
CA TYR A 51 -1.43 -4.25 -0.74
C TYR A 51 -0.95 -3.46 0.48
N ASP A 52 -0.07 -4.06 1.28
CA ASP A 52 0.44 -3.47 2.52
C ASP A 52 1.26 -2.20 2.26
N LEU A 53 2.09 -2.19 1.21
CA LEU A 53 2.85 -0.99 0.84
C LEU A 53 1.93 0.18 0.47
N ASN A 54 0.90 -0.06 -0.34
CA ASN A 54 -0.06 1.00 -0.71
C ASN A 54 -0.93 1.41 0.50
N ARG A 55 -1.30 0.46 1.36
CA ARG A 55 -2.06 0.74 2.58
C ARG A 55 -1.27 1.64 3.52
N ALA A 56 0.01 1.34 3.74
CA ALA A 56 0.90 2.16 4.55
C ALA A 56 1.11 3.54 3.94
N ALA A 57 1.29 3.65 2.62
CA ALA A 57 1.45 4.94 1.94
C ALA A 57 0.22 5.83 2.14
N LEU A 58 -0.99 5.29 2.01
CA LEU A 58 -2.22 6.04 2.25
C LEU A 58 -2.38 6.46 3.71
N LEU A 59 -1.98 5.61 4.67
CA LEU A 59 -1.95 5.97 6.09
C LEU A 59 -0.96 7.11 6.36
N TYR A 60 0.21 7.09 5.72
CA TYR A 60 1.18 8.18 5.79
C TYR A 60 0.58 9.49 5.25
N ASP A 61 -0.08 9.45 4.09
CA ASP A 61 -0.71 10.64 3.48
C ASP A 61 -1.85 11.21 4.35
N MET A 62 -2.51 10.35 5.13
CA MET A 62 -3.49 10.74 6.16
C MET A 62 -2.87 11.14 7.51
N LYS A 63 -1.54 11.19 7.62
CA LYS A 63 -0.77 11.49 8.85
C LYS A 63 -0.89 10.44 9.97
N HIS A 64 -1.36 9.23 9.66
CA HIS A 64 -1.35 8.09 10.58
C HIS A 64 0.04 7.42 10.58
N TYR A 65 1.06 8.16 11.01
CA TYR A 65 2.47 7.76 10.87
C TYR A 65 2.82 6.47 11.63
N ARG A 66 2.26 6.29 12.83
CA ARG A 66 2.48 5.09 13.63
C ARG A 66 1.94 3.83 12.95
N GLU A 67 0.68 3.86 12.53
CA GLU A 67 0.04 2.73 11.84
C GLU A 67 0.72 2.45 10.49
N SER A 68 1.16 3.50 9.79
CA SER A 68 1.95 3.37 8.56
C SER A 68 3.28 2.67 8.82
N ALA A 69 4.00 3.05 9.90
CA ALA A 69 5.26 2.42 10.29
C ALA A 69 5.07 0.94 10.65
N ASP A 70 4.05 0.63 11.45
CA ASP A 70 3.75 -0.74 11.91
C ASP A 70 3.55 -1.67 10.70
N ILE A 71 2.80 -1.23 9.68
CA ILE A 71 2.60 -2.02 8.46
C ILE A 71 3.91 -2.20 7.68
N VAL A 72 4.66 -1.12 7.42
CA VAL A 72 5.88 -1.19 6.60
C VAL A 72 6.94 -2.09 7.22
N LEU A 73 7.03 -2.15 8.55
CA LEU A 73 7.97 -3.01 9.26
C LEU A 73 7.65 -4.50 9.11
N GLU A 74 6.39 -4.86 8.90
CA GLU A 74 5.95 -6.25 8.72
C GLU A 74 6.07 -6.74 7.26
N ILE A 75 6.28 -5.82 6.30
CA ILE A 75 6.46 -6.19 4.89
C ILE A 75 7.75 -6.98 4.71
N LYS A 76 7.61 -8.25 4.30
CA LYS A 76 8.75 -9.12 4.02
C LYS A 76 9.43 -8.70 2.71
N PRO A 77 10.78 -8.78 2.64
CA PRO A 77 11.51 -8.55 1.40
C PRO A 77 10.99 -9.43 0.27
N LEU A 78 10.87 -8.84 -0.93
CA LEU A 78 10.34 -9.53 -2.11
C LEU A 78 11.33 -9.52 -3.27
N ASN A 79 11.85 -8.34 -3.62
CA ASN A 79 12.87 -8.13 -4.63
C ASN A 79 13.49 -6.74 -4.46
N PRO A 80 14.70 -6.49 -4.99
CA PRO A 80 15.42 -5.24 -4.75
C PRO A 80 14.65 -3.96 -5.10
N GLU A 81 13.86 -3.96 -6.19
CA GLU A 81 13.09 -2.79 -6.61
C GLU A 81 11.93 -2.50 -5.63
N PHE A 82 11.20 -3.53 -5.24
CA PHE A 82 10.11 -3.41 -4.27
C PHE A 82 10.63 -3.01 -2.89
N ASP A 83 11.73 -3.62 -2.46
CA ASP A 83 12.34 -3.38 -1.15
C ASP A 83 12.87 -1.93 -1.06
N ALA A 84 13.39 -1.37 -2.15
CA ALA A 84 13.78 0.04 -2.23
C ALA A 84 12.58 0.99 -2.04
N ARG A 85 11.40 0.65 -2.57
CA ARG A 85 10.17 1.44 -2.35
C ARG A 85 9.73 1.38 -0.89
N CYS A 86 9.79 0.21 -0.25
CA CYS A 86 9.49 0.06 1.18
C CYS A 86 10.45 0.88 2.04
N ALA A 87 11.75 0.82 1.75
CA ALA A 87 12.77 1.61 2.44
C ALA A 87 12.53 3.13 2.26
N SER A 88 12.19 3.58 1.05
CA SER A 88 11.86 4.98 0.80
C SER A 88 10.67 5.46 1.63
N LEU A 89 9.59 4.67 1.69
CA LEU A 89 8.43 5.00 2.51
C LEU A 89 8.77 5.00 4.01
N LYS A 90 9.54 4.02 4.49
CA LYS A 90 10.03 3.97 5.88
C LYS A 90 10.78 5.24 6.27
N THR A 91 11.71 5.70 5.42
CA THR A 91 12.44 6.96 5.66
C THR A 91 11.51 8.16 5.71
N LYS A 92 10.51 8.25 4.81
CA LYS A 92 9.52 9.33 4.85
C LYS A 92 8.73 9.33 6.16
N ILE A 93 8.24 8.17 6.60
CA ILE A 93 7.50 8.03 7.86
C ILE A 93 8.37 8.48 9.05
N MET A 94 9.62 8.00 9.12
CA MET A 94 10.54 8.37 10.20
C MET A 94 10.82 9.87 10.25
N ASN A 95 11.09 10.50 9.09
CA ASN A 95 11.33 11.94 9.02
C ASN A 95 10.10 12.75 9.42
N ALA A 96 8.90 12.34 8.98
CA ALA A 96 7.66 13.02 9.34
C ALA A 96 7.31 12.88 10.82
N TRP A 97 7.66 11.74 11.44
CA TRP A 97 7.48 11.56 12.88
C TRP A 97 8.47 12.43 13.66
N GLN A 98 9.76 12.43 13.31
CA GLN A 98 10.78 13.25 14.00
C GLN A 98 10.56 14.76 13.84
N GLY A 99 10.02 15.21 12.71
CA GLY A 99 9.68 16.63 12.49
C GLY A 99 8.34 17.06 13.09
N GLY A 100 7.62 16.18 13.77
CA GLY A 100 6.36 16.47 14.45
C GLY A 100 6.51 16.98 15.89
N ASP A 101 7.71 16.93 16.45
CA ASP A 101 8.03 17.40 17.81
C ASP A 101 8.45 18.89 17.86
N ASP A 102 8.48 19.59 16.72
CA ASP A 102 8.93 20.99 16.59
C ASP A 102 7.78 22.04 16.59
N TYR A 103 6.63 21.77 17.22
CA TYR A 103 5.55 22.75 17.43
C TYR A 103 4.92 22.68 18.82
#